data_AF-A0A7V2HX03-F1
#
_entry.id   AF-A0A7V2HX03-F1
#
_cell.length_a   1.000
_cell.length_b   1.000
_cell.length_c   1.000
_cell.angle_alpha   90.00
_cell.angle_beta   90.00
_cell.angle_gamma   90.00
#
_symmetry.space_group_name_H-M   'P 1'
#
loop_
_entity.id
_entity.type
_entity.pdbx_description
1 polymer ?
#
loop_
_entity_poly.entity_id
_entity_poly.type
_entity_poly.pdbx_seq_one_letter_code
_entity_poly.pdbx_strand_id
1 'polypeptide(L)'
;MRGVNQNILKAYLFGALHDGTFNRKHKTWRISQSNVQWLERLKTIFTQLGYRAWIYREGKFRTVSVIETGADFLNVKTEPNQLASVQEQMLISEDILTLKEVFQDLMDTGCIFSSHRKTGKNLSKSR
;
A
#
# COMPACT_ATOMS: atom_id res chain seq x y z
N MET A 1 -5.31 23.82 -0.36
CA MET A 1 -4.80 22.44 -0.17
C MET A 1 -3.92 22.11 -1.37
N ARG A 2 -2.63 21.79 -1.19
CA ARG A 2 -1.78 21.32 -2.31
C ARG A 2 -2.41 20.05 -2.87
N GLY A 3 -2.59 19.98 -4.18
CA GLY A 3 -3.11 18.78 -4.84
C GLY A 3 -2.18 17.60 -4.58
N VAL A 4 -2.74 16.47 -4.17
CA VAL A 4 -1.96 15.25 -3.94
C VAL A 4 -1.30 14.84 -5.26
N ASN A 5 0.02 14.69 -5.26
CA ASN A 5 0.77 14.29 -6.44
C ASN A 5 0.41 12.84 -6.80
N GLN A 6 -0.35 12.69 -7.88
CA GLN A 6 -0.87 11.41 -8.36
C GLN A 6 0.25 10.42 -8.70
N ASN A 7 1.43 10.90 -9.12
CA ASN A 7 2.56 10.05 -9.48
C ASN A 7 3.16 9.35 -8.25
N ILE A 8 3.26 10.07 -7.12
CA ILE A 8 3.72 9.52 -5.84
C ILE A 8 2.78 8.38 -5.38
N LEU A 9 1.47 8.63 -5.44
CA LEU A 9 0.47 7.64 -5.08
C LEU A 9 0.54 6.39 -5.97
N LYS A 10 0.68 6.59 -7.29
CA LYS A 10 0.86 5.49 -8.25
C LYS A 10 2.15 4.71 -7.97
N ALA A 11 3.28 5.39 -7.73
CA ALA A 11 4.55 4.75 -7.40
C ALA A 11 4.46 3.91 -6.12
N TYR A 12 3.80 4.43 -5.08
CA TYR A 12 3.54 3.68 -3.86
C TYR A 12 2.70 2.42 -4.13
N LEU A 13 1.65 2.53 -4.95
CA LEU A 13 0.81 1.39 -5.32
C LEU A 13 1.55 0.36 -6.20
N PHE A 14 2.44 0.79 -7.09
CA PHE A 14 3.33 -0.13 -7.83
C PHE A 14 4.26 -0.89 -6.88
N GLY A 15 4.83 -0.22 -5.88
CA GLY A 15 5.61 -0.88 -4.82
C GLY A 15 4.78 -1.91 -4.05
N ALA A 16 3.56 -1.54 -3.66
CA ALA A 16 2.63 -2.46 -2.99
C ALA A 16 2.21 -3.65 -3.87
N LEU A 17 2.18 -3.47 -5.20
CA LEU A 17 1.84 -4.52 -6.17
C LEU A 17 2.88 -5.63 -6.24
N HIS A 18 4.11 -5.40 -5.75
CA HIS A 18 5.15 -6.43 -5.68
C HIS A 18 4.70 -7.66 -4.86
N ASP A 19 3.91 -7.44 -3.81
CA ASP A 19 3.28 -8.50 -3.01
C ASP A 19 1.90 -8.91 -3.56
N GLY A 20 1.52 -8.38 -4.71
CA GLY A 20 0.24 -8.57 -5.35
C GLY A 20 0.23 -9.74 -6.35
N THR A 21 -0.97 -10.21 -6.67
CA THR A 21 -1.22 -11.20 -7.72
C THR A 21 -2.28 -10.71 -8.69
N PHE A 22 -2.15 -11.06 -9.96
CA PHE A 22 -3.14 -10.74 -10.98
C PHE A 22 -4.13 -11.89 -11.17
N ASN A 23 -5.42 -11.61 -10.99
CA ASN A 23 -6.49 -12.53 -11.30
C ASN A 23 -6.91 -12.39 -12.77
N ARG A 24 -6.44 -13.30 -13.63
CA ARG A 24 -6.74 -13.27 -15.07
C ARG A 24 -8.22 -13.37 -15.41
N LYS A 25 -9.01 -14.11 -14.61
CA LYS A 25 -10.44 -14.31 -14.86
C LYS A 25 -11.23 -13.03 -14.61
N HIS A 26 -10.93 -12.34 -13.53
CA HIS A 26 -11.64 -11.13 -13.12
C HIS A 26 -10.96 -9.84 -13.59
N LYS A 27 -9.76 -9.95 -14.18
CA LYS A 27 -8.91 -8.83 -14.61
C LYS A 27 -8.64 -7.83 -13.48
N THR A 28 -8.37 -8.36 -12.29
CA THR A 28 -8.16 -7.59 -11.06
C THR A 28 -6.81 -7.88 -10.43
N TRP A 29 -6.27 -6.89 -9.74
CA TRP A 29 -5.10 -7.04 -8.89
C TRP A 29 -5.53 -7.31 -7.46
N ARG A 30 -4.84 -8.24 -6.79
CA ARG A 30 -5.13 -8.68 -5.43
C ARG A 30 -3.87 -8.53 -4.58
N ILE A 31 -3.95 -7.82 -3.47
CA ILE A 31 -2.86 -7.74 -2.48
C ILE A 31 -3.38 -8.33 -1.17
N SER A 32 -2.69 -9.34 -0.65
CA SER A 32 -3.12 -10.10 0.54
C SER A 32 -2.20 -9.78 1.72
N GLN A 33 -2.77 -9.31 2.83
CA GLN A 33 -2.01 -8.96 4.04
C GLN A 33 -2.82 -9.24 5.31
N SER A 34 -2.13 -9.52 6.41
CA SER A 34 -2.75 -9.61 7.74
C SER A 34 -3.11 -8.24 8.33
N ASN A 35 -2.39 -7.19 7.92
CA ASN A 35 -2.63 -5.82 8.39
C ASN A 35 -3.76 -5.15 7.60
N VAL A 36 -4.99 -5.24 8.13
CA VAL A 36 -6.19 -4.65 7.51
C VAL A 36 -6.10 -3.12 7.41
N GLN A 37 -5.47 -2.44 8.38
CA GLN A 37 -5.34 -0.99 8.34
C GLN A 37 -4.48 -0.51 7.18
N TRP A 38 -3.45 -1.28 6.80
CA TRP A 38 -2.66 -0.99 5.62
C TRP A 38 -3.48 -1.16 4.33
N LEU A 39 -4.32 -2.20 4.25
CA LEU A 39 -5.23 -2.39 3.12
C LEU A 39 -6.24 -1.24 3.01
N GLU A 40 -6.80 -0.76 4.12
CA GLU A 40 -7.70 0.41 4.11
C GLU A 40 -6.98 1.67 3.59
N ARG A 41 -5.70 1.88 3.93
CA ARG A 41 -4.90 2.97 3.35
C ARG A 41 -4.77 2.83 1.83
N LEU A 42 -4.46 1.62 1.34
CA LEU A 42 -4.43 1.38 -0.11
C LEU A 42 -5.77 1.69 -0.77
N LYS A 43 -6.88 1.29 -0.14
CA LYS A 43 -8.24 1.59 -0.63
C LYS A 43 -8.49 3.10 -0.71
N THR A 44 -8.06 3.87 0.29
CA THR A 44 -8.13 5.34 0.24
C THR A 44 -7.33 5.89 -0.93
N ILE A 45 -6.11 5.41 -1.16
CA ILE A 45 -5.27 5.84 -2.28
C ILE A 45 -5.94 5.50 -3.62
N PHE A 46 -6.43 4.27 -3.81
CA PHE A 46 -7.19 3.89 -5.01
C PHE A 46 -8.39 4.82 -5.25
N THR A 47 -9.15 5.12 -4.19
CA THR A 47 -10.32 6.01 -4.26
C THR A 47 -9.91 7.43 -4.67
N GLN A 48 -8.81 7.95 -4.13
CA GLN A 48 -8.26 9.27 -4.49
C GLN A 48 -7.79 9.34 -5.95
N LEU A 49 -7.31 8.22 -6.49
CA LEU A 49 -6.93 8.08 -7.90
C LEU A 49 -8.14 7.83 -8.83
N GLY A 50 -9.36 7.73 -8.29
CA GLY A 50 -10.58 7.49 -9.07
C GLY A 50 -10.90 6.01 -9.34
N TYR A 51 -10.21 5.08 -8.67
CA TYR A 51 -10.38 3.65 -8.87
C TYR A 51 -11.18 3.00 -7.74
N ARG A 52 -11.98 1.98 -8.12
CA ARG A 52 -12.69 1.15 -7.16
C ARG A 52 -11.75 0.09 -6.59
N ALA A 53 -11.77 -0.05 -5.28
CA ALA A 53 -11.11 -1.13 -4.57
C ALA A 53 -11.98 -1.62 -3.41
N TRP A 54 -11.97 -2.93 -3.16
CA TRP A 54 -12.75 -3.56 -2.09
C TRP A 54 -11.87 -4.51 -1.29
N ILE A 55 -12.17 -4.63 0.00
CA ILE A 55 -11.44 -5.47 0.94
C ILE A 55 -12.36 -6.61 1.38
N TYR A 56 -11.82 -7.83 1.42
CA TYR A 56 -12.51 -9.00 1.94
C TYR A 56 -11.54 -9.92 2.68
N ARG A 57 -12.07 -10.77 3.56
CA ARG A 57 -11.27 -11.76 4.30
C ARG A 57 -11.16 -13.05 3.50
N GLU A 58 -9.95 -13.59 3.37
CA GLU A 58 -9.76 -14.82 2.61
C GLU A 58 -10.01 -16.05 3.49
N GLY A 59 -11.17 -16.68 3.32
CA GLY A 59 -11.57 -17.86 4.08
C GLY A 59 -12.02 -17.56 5.52
N LYS A 60 -12.74 -18.51 6.13
CA LYS A 60 -13.36 -18.33 7.45
C LYS A 60 -12.33 -18.31 8.59
N PHE A 61 -11.25 -19.06 8.45
CA PHE A 61 -10.29 -19.32 9.54
C PHE A 61 -8.95 -18.58 9.39
N ARG A 62 -8.64 -18.04 8.20
CA ARG A 62 -7.37 -17.32 8.01
C ARG A 62 -7.48 -15.92 8.60
N THR A 63 -6.36 -15.38 9.05
CA THR A 63 -6.24 -14.00 9.57
C THR A 63 -5.77 -13.02 8.49
N VAL A 64 -5.92 -13.39 7.22
CA VAL A 64 -5.47 -12.61 6.06
C VAL A 64 -6.68 -11.98 5.38
N SER A 65 -6.52 -10.70 5.06
CA SER A 65 -7.46 -9.93 4.24
C SER A 65 -6.82 -9.60 2.91
N VAL A 66 -7.66 -9.35 1.92
CA VAL A 66 -7.27 -9.06 0.54
C VAL A 66 -7.92 -7.76 0.14
N ILE A 67 -7.14 -6.85 -0.44
CA ILE A 67 -7.69 -5.76 -1.24
C ILE A 67 -7.64 -6.15 -2.71
N GLU A 68 -8.73 -5.91 -3.42
CA GLU A 68 -8.85 -6.19 -4.84
C GLU A 68 -9.30 -4.93 -5.59
N THR A 69 -8.71 -4.72 -6.77
CA THR A 69 -8.99 -3.56 -7.62
C THR A 69 -8.93 -3.91 -9.11
N GLY A 70 -9.73 -3.22 -9.91
CA GLY A 70 -9.67 -3.23 -11.37
C GLY A 70 -8.86 -2.08 -11.96
N ALA A 71 -7.94 -1.49 -11.17
CA ALA A 71 -7.14 -0.36 -11.62
C ALA A 71 -6.25 -0.74 -12.83
N ASP A 72 -6.53 -0.12 -13.97
CA ASP A 72 -5.89 -0.40 -15.26
C ASP A 72 -4.47 0.13 -15.35
N PHE A 73 -4.14 1.22 -14.65
CA PHE A 73 -2.79 1.78 -14.61
C PHE A 73 -1.77 0.82 -13.98
N LEU A 74 -2.20 -0.17 -13.20
CA LEU A 74 -1.32 -1.22 -12.66
C LEU A 74 -0.94 -2.28 -13.71
N ASN A 75 -1.58 -2.29 -14.88
CA ASN A 75 -1.34 -3.26 -15.94
C ASN A 75 -0.11 -2.94 -16.81
N VAL A 76 0.73 -1.99 -16.39
CA VAL A 76 1.97 -1.67 -17.10
C VAL A 76 2.91 -2.85 -16.92
N LYS A 77 3.25 -3.52 -18.03
CA LYS A 77 4.37 -4.46 -18.06
C LYS A 77 5.63 -3.66 -17.77
N THR A 78 6.10 -3.67 -16.54
CA THR A 78 7.44 -3.20 -16.21
C THR A 78 8.41 -4.26 -16.74
N GLU A 79 8.81 -4.14 -18.01
CA GLU A 79 9.92 -4.91 -18.56
C GLU A 79 11.21 -4.34 -17.92
N PRO A 80 11.88 -5.06 -16.99
CA PRO A 80 13.02 -4.51 -16.23
C PRO A 80 14.18 -4.09 -17.15
N ASN A 81 14.21 -4.64 -18.35
CA ASN A 81 15.25 -4.47 -19.35
C ASN A 81 14.99 -3.31 -20.33
N GLN A 82 13.93 -2.52 -20.12
CA GLN A 82 13.61 -1.35 -20.95
C GLN A 82 14.14 -0.02 -20.38
N LEU A 83 14.88 -0.03 -19.27
CA LEU A 83 15.65 1.15 -18.83
C LEU A 83 16.90 1.28 -19.72
N ALA A 84 16.74 1.93 -20.87
CA ALA A 84 17.74 1.98 -21.93
C ALA A 84 18.79 3.08 -21.73
N SER A 85 18.63 3.98 -20.75
CA SER A 85 19.55 5.10 -20.56
C SER A 85 19.95 5.36 -19.10
N VAL A 86 21.20 5.80 -18.90
CA VAL A 86 21.77 6.21 -17.60
C VAL A 86 20.94 7.35 -16.97
N GLN A 87 20.31 8.21 -17.78
CA GLN A 87 19.44 9.28 -17.31
C GLN A 87 18.17 8.76 -16.62
N GLU A 88 17.55 7.69 -17.12
CA GLU A 88 16.37 7.08 -16.48
C GLU A 88 16.73 6.42 -15.15
N GLN A 89 17.91 5.80 -15.05
CA GLN A 89 18.41 5.24 -13.79
C GLN A 89 18.67 6.33 -12.73
N MET A 90 19.13 7.50 -13.18
CA MET A 90 19.40 8.65 -12.30
C MET A 90 18.11 9.31 -11.82
N LEU A 91 17.08 9.41 -12.67
CA LEU A 91 15.74 9.91 -12.30
C LEU A 91 15.06 9.05 -11.24
N ILE A 92 15.17 7.71 -11.34
CA ILE A 92 14.64 6.79 -10.32
C ILE A 92 15.30 7.03 -8.96
N SER A 93 16.59 7.38 -8.92
CA SER A 93 17.31 7.61 -7.66
C SER A 93 16.85 8.89 -6.94
N GLU A 94 16.52 9.95 -7.68
CA GLU A 94 15.96 11.19 -7.10
C GLU A 94 14.49 11.02 -6.71
N ASP A 95 13.70 10.29 -7.50
CA ASP A 95 12.32 9.95 -7.15
C ASP A 95 12.26 9.10 -5.87
N ILE A 96 13.20 8.17 -5.66
CA ILE A 96 13.27 7.38 -4.42
C ILE A 96 13.56 8.25 -3.19
N LEU A 97 14.43 9.25 -3.32
CA LEU A 97 14.70 10.21 -2.22
C LEU A 97 13.46 11.04 -1.91
N THR A 98 12.78 11.52 -2.95
CA THR A 98 11.52 12.27 -2.83
C THR A 98 10.42 11.41 -2.20
N LEU A 99 10.34 10.12 -2.55
CA LEU A 99 9.39 9.17 -1.96
C LEU A 99 9.70 8.88 -0.49
N LYS A 100 10.98 8.84 -0.08
CA LYS A 100 11.36 8.70 1.33
C LYS A 100 10.95 9.90 2.15
N GLU A 101 11.16 11.10 1.63
CA GLU A 101 10.76 12.35 2.30
C GLU A 101 9.24 12.47 2.43
N VAL A 102 8.50 12.14 1.37
CA VAL A 102 7.04 12.16 1.39
C VAL A 102 6.48 11.06 2.29
N PHE A 103 7.11 9.89 2.34
CA PHE A 103 6.74 8.83 3.27
C PHE A 103 7.00 9.27 4.71
N GLN A 104 8.12 9.92 4.98
CA GLN A 104 8.45 10.45 6.30
C GLN A 104 7.48 11.55 6.73
N ASP A 105 7.12 12.48 5.83
CA ASP A 105 6.11 13.53 6.09
C ASP A 105 4.70 12.94 6.32
N LEU A 106 4.32 11.89 5.58
CA LEU A 106 3.07 11.15 5.79
C LEU A 106 3.04 10.41 7.13
N MET A 107 4.21 9.99 7.63
CA MET A 107 4.37 9.36 8.94
C MET A 107 4.47 10.39 10.09
N ASP A 108 5.04 11.58 9.83
CA ASP A 108 5.27 12.64 10.82
C ASP A 108 4.07 13.58 11.00
N THR A 109 3.20 13.73 9.99
CA THR A 109 1.94 14.48 10.09
C THR A 109 0.92 13.89 11.06
N GLY A 110 1.28 12.83 11.80
CA GLY A 110 0.72 12.55 13.13
C GLY A 110 -0.75 12.13 13.17
N CYS A 111 -1.42 12.02 12.03
CA CYS A 111 -2.66 11.26 11.94
C CYS A 111 -2.28 9.79 11.89
N ILE A 112 -2.66 9.03 12.93
CA ILE A 112 -2.52 7.57 13.06
C ILE A 112 -1.21 7.14 13.77
N PHE A 113 -1.08 7.45 15.06
CA PHE A 113 -0.64 6.47 16.07
C PHE A 113 -0.85 7.07 17.48
N SER A 114 -2.07 6.97 18.02
CA SER A 114 -2.19 6.89 19.49
C SER A 114 -1.74 5.49 19.90
N SER A 115 -0.43 5.36 20.10
CA SER A 115 0.20 4.20 20.72
C SER A 115 -0.42 3.95 22.10
N HIS A 116 -1.34 2.99 22.20
CA HIS A 116 -1.63 2.33 23.48
C HIS A 116 -0.55 1.29 23.75
N ARG A 117 0.52 1.71 24.41
CA ARG A 117 1.56 0.82 24.94
C ARG A 117 1.35 0.66 26.45
N LYS A 118 1.00 -0.57 26.83
CA LYS A 118 1.15 -1.25 28.14
C LYS A 118 0.50 -0.61 29.39
N THR A 119 -0.41 -1.37 30.01
CA THR A 119 -0.33 -1.62 31.46
C THR A 119 -0.44 -3.12 31.71
N GLY A 120 0.66 -3.71 32.19
CA GLY A 120 0.59 -4.96 32.93
C GLY A 120 0.03 -4.64 34.32
N LYS A 121 -0.91 -5.45 34.79
CA LYS A 121 -1.20 -5.60 36.21
C LYS A 121 -1.15 -7.08 36.57
N ASN A 122 -0.22 -7.37 37.48
CA ASN A 122 -0.15 -8.57 38.30
C ASN A 122 -1.36 -8.67 39.24
N LEU A 123 -1.51 -9.87 39.81
CA LEU A 123 -2.34 -10.31 40.96
C LEU A 123 -3.83 -10.55 40.63
N SER A 124 -4.44 -11.68 41.01
CA SER A 124 -4.18 -12.56 42.16
C SER A 124 -4.71 -13.99 41.92
N LYS A 125 -4.05 -14.96 42.57
CA LYS A 125 -4.64 -16.26 42.94
C LYS A 125 -5.75 -15.98 43.96
N SER A 126 -6.87 -16.68 43.84
CA SER A 126 -7.54 -17.20 45.03
C SER A 126 -8.11 -18.58 44.74
N ARG A 127 -7.80 -19.49 45.66
CA ARG A 127 -8.63 -20.67 45.95
C ARG A 127 -9.96 -20.23 46.52
#